data_AF-A0A090GN88-F1
#
_entry.id   AF-A0A090GN88-F1
#
_cell.length_a   1.000
_cell.length_b   1.000
_cell.length_c   1.000
_cell.angle_alpha   90.00
_cell.angle_beta   90.00
_cell.angle_gamma   90.00
#
_symmetry.space_group_name_H-M   'P 1'
#
loop_
_entity.id
_entity.type
_entity.pdbx_description
1 polymer ?
#
loop_
_entity_poly.entity_id
_entity_poly.type
_entity_poly.pdbx_seq_one_letter_code
_entity_poly.pdbx_strand_id
1 'polypeptide(L)'
;MRLTLRLNGDCVRAFHVALAERLSRLPRVELAVDASPAPGGVPRSAEALFQLETLIHRLPANGTAKRVPVSTLASHARPSATADLTIDLVGDVELQGRRVWRLAYDGVCGEEALLALILAGRTPLVRLEQHGATVSEGRLGTEYHGIALASFQDMLARTAGLIVAAVNGAARSSLPVLPEPSSEAPAPAMPSATKLGVRAAKATARRIVQQIYHLCYNAPHWRVGWRETRGKDLYELRAHPQSGWRDLPDDGSRFYADPFPVLYRGQVTLFVEDYIHRTGKAILSAVAFGPDGPISRPKPVLELPYHLSYPFVFERGGEMWMVPESSANRTVDLYRATAFPGGWVKEATLLADIVASDATLVEHGGRWWMFATVRDGGGAFSDQLHLWWAPDFRGPWTPHPKNPLLIDIASARPAGRMVSRGGQLLRPVQDCRRSYGAALGIARVTQLDDSGFEQVVETILNPGAGWAGRKLHTLNEAGGLEFIDGSAMAPRWKQTQRRDAMPADHGDKT
;
A
#
# COMPACT_ATOMS: atom_id res chain seq x y z
N MET A 1 -16.32 1.42 28.74
CA MET A 1 -15.15 0.55 28.97
C MET A 1 -14.01 1.41 29.46
N ARG A 2 -13.56 1.17 30.68
CA ARG A 2 -12.36 1.77 31.25
C ARG A 2 -11.14 1.04 30.66
N LEU A 3 -10.33 1.79 29.92
CA LEU A 3 -9.19 1.28 29.18
C LEU A 3 -7.92 1.87 29.79
N THR A 4 -6.97 1.02 30.17
CA THR A 4 -5.62 1.45 30.56
C THR A 4 -4.63 1.17 29.44
N LEU A 5 -3.86 2.19 29.04
CA LEU A 5 -2.73 2.05 28.13
C LEU A 5 -1.43 2.04 28.93
N ARG A 6 -0.76 0.89 29.00
CA ARG A 6 0.54 0.71 29.65
C ARG A 6 1.66 0.95 28.64
N LEU A 7 2.56 1.90 28.96
CA LEU A 7 3.71 2.27 28.12
C LEU A 7 4.94 2.63 28.94
N ASN A 8 6.13 2.54 28.36
CA ASN A 8 7.37 2.90 29.07
C ASN A 8 7.51 4.43 29.25
N GLY A 9 7.42 4.89 30.51
CA GLY A 9 7.56 6.30 30.88
C GLY A 9 8.90 6.94 30.53
N ASP A 10 9.97 6.15 30.45
CA ASP A 10 11.32 6.64 30.10
C ASP A 10 11.48 6.88 28.58
N CYS A 11 10.54 6.40 27.78
CA CYS A 11 10.60 6.41 26.32
C CYS A 11 9.26 6.79 25.68
N VAL A 12 8.67 7.92 26.10
CA VAL A 12 7.45 8.44 25.48
C VAL A 12 7.76 9.03 24.09
N ARG A 13 6.91 8.72 23.10
CA ARG A 13 7.01 9.17 21.71
C ARG A 13 5.69 9.76 21.23
N ALA A 14 5.75 10.49 20.13
CA ALA A 14 4.56 11.01 19.45
C ALA A 14 3.56 9.90 19.06
N PHE A 15 4.05 8.67 18.79
CA PHE A 15 3.22 7.47 18.63
C PHE A 15 2.28 7.25 19.83
N HIS A 16 2.80 7.27 21.05
CA HIS A 16 2.01 7.06 22.27
C HIS A 16 0.92 8.11 22.44
N VAL A 17 1.26 9.39 22.19
CA VAL A 17 0.32 10.51 22.25
C VAL A 17 -0.78 10.34 21.20
N ALA A 18 -0.41 10.06 19.94
CA ALA A 18 -1.36 9.86 18.86
C ALA A 18 -2.29 8.66 19.13
N LEU A 19 -1.77 7.57 19.68
CA LEU A 19 -2.57 6.42 20.09
C LEU A 19 -3.56 6.77 21.21
N ALA A 20 -3.09 7.45 22.26
CA ALA A 20 -3.93 7.89 23.37
C ALA A 20 -5.06 8.83 22.90
N GLU A 21 -4.74 9.80 22.04
CA GLU A 21 -5.74 10.69 21.44
C GLU A 21 -6.79 9.91 20.65
N ARG A 22 -6.36 8.99 19.76
CA ARG A 22 -7.28 8.18 18.96
C ARG A 22 -8.18 7.29 19.82
N LEU A 23 -7.63 6.65 20.84
CA LEU A 23 -8.41 5.82 21.78
C LEU A 23 -9.40 6.66 22.60
N SER A 24 -9.01 7.86 23.02
CA SER A 24 -9.89 8.75 23.80
C SER A 24 -11.08 9.29 23.00
N ARG A 25 -11.00 9.28 21.67
CA ARG A 25 -12.10 9.67 20.76
C ARG A 25 -13.07 8.54 20.48
N LEU A 26 -12.75 7.29 20.86
CA LEU A 26 -13.67 6.17 20.66
C LEU A 26 -14.88 6.30 21.59
N PRO A 27 -16.10 6.06 21.08
CA PRO A 27 -17.30 6.14 21.89
C PRO A 27 -17.23 5.11 23.02
N ARG A 28 -17.67 5.50 24.22
CA ARG A 28 -17.72 4.62 25.40
C ARG A 28 -16.35 4.12 25.88
N VAL A 29 -15.25 4.73 25.46
CA VAL A 29 -13.91 4.47 26.01
C VAL A 29 -13.54 5.56 27.02
N GLU A 30 -13.19 5.17 28.23
CA GLU A 30 -12.59 6.05 29.23
C GLU A 30 -11.12 5.66 29.37
N LEU A 31 -10.23 6.48 28.81
CA LEU A 31 -8.79 6.18 28.75
C LEU A 31 -8.05 6.68 30.00
N ALA A 32 -7.24 5.81 30.58
CA ALA A 32 -6.15 6.14 31.50
C ALA A 32 -4.81 5.68 30.91
N VAL A 33 -3.75 6.44 31.14
CA VAL A 33 -2.39 6.09 30.70
C VAL A 33 -1.52 5.78 31.91
N ASP A 34 -0.96 4.57 31.93
CA ASP A 34 0.09 4.15 32.86
C ASP A 34 1.46 4.26 32.18
N ALA A 35 2.12 5.40 32.45
CA ALA A 35 3.46 5.71 31.97
C ALA A 35 4.53 5.44 33.04
N SER A 36 4.39 4.40 33.86
CA SER A 36 5.44 4.00 34.79
C SER A 36 6.75 3.65 34.06
N PRO A 37 7.93 3.95 34.62
CA PRO A 37 9.20 3.53 34.05
C PRO A 37 9.27 2.01 33.83
N ALA A 38 9.94 1.58 32.77
CA ALA A 38 10.18 0.16 32.50
C ALA A 38 11.55 -0.05 31.85
N PRO A 39 12.18 -1.22 32.06
CA PRO A 39 13.37 -1.58 31.30
C PRO A 39 13.04 -1.73 29.81
N GLY A 40 14.06 -1.59 28.95
CA GLY A 40 13.92 -1.73 27.50
C GLY A 40 13.74 -0.40 26.77
N GLY A 41 13.14 -0.46 25.58
CA GLY A 41 12.99 0.66 24.68
C GLY A 41 14.14 0.84 23.68
N VAL A 42 13.87 1.61 22.64
CA VAL A 42 14.84 1.88 21.57
C VAL A 42 16.09 2.58 22.13
N PRO A 43 17.30 2.02 21.91
CA PRO A 43 18.53 2.53 22.49
C PRO A 43 18.88 3.93 21.95
N ARG A 44 19.54 4.76 22.76
CA ARG A 44 19.98 6.11 22.36
C ARG A 44 20.87 6.10 21.12
N SER A 45 21.64 5.04 20.90
CA SER A 45 22.47 4.87 19.69
C SER A 45 21.65 4.82 18.39
N ALA A 46 20.38 4.38 18.44
CA ALA A 46 19.47 4.43 17.30
C ALA A 46 19.00 5.86 16.98
N GLU A 47 19.00 6.78 17.96
CA GLU A 47 18.62 8.18 17.72
C GLU A 47 19.60 8.90 16.80
N ALA A 48 20.90 8.59 16.91
CA ALA A 48 21.91 9.12 15.99
C ALA A 48 21.65 8.67 14.54
N LEU A 49 21.26 7.41 14.34
CA LEU A 49 20.83 6.91 13.03
C LEU A 49 19.59 7.67 12.52
N PHE A 50 18.59 7.87 13.38
CA PHE A 50 17.37 8.59 13.02
C PHE A 50 17.63 10.07 12.67
N GLN A 51 18.49 10.75 13.42
CA GLN A 51 18.91 12.12 13.11
C GLN A 51 19.61 12.19 11.76
N LEU A 52 20.52 11.25 11.50
CA LEU A 52 21.22 11.16 10.21
C LEU A 52 20.24 10.93 9.05
N GLU A 53 19.33 9.96 9.18
CA GLU A 53 18.32 9.67 8.15
C GLU A 53 17.37 10.86 7.93
N THR A 54 17.01 11.57 8.99
CA THR A 54 16.21 12.81 8.91
C THR A 54 16.89 13.84 8.01
N LEU A 55 18.20 14.06 8.21
CA LEU A 55 18.98 14.99 7.41
C LEU A 55 19.15 14.51 5.96
N ILE A 56 19.53 13.25 5.78
CA ILE A 56 19.83 12.65 4.47
C ILE A 56 18.59 12.61 3.55
N HIS A 57 17.45 12.23 4.11
CA HIS A 57 16.20 12.00 3.38
C HIS A 57 15.18 13.13 3.54
N ARG A 58 15.53 14.21 4.28
CA ARG A 58 14.65 15.36 4.58
C ARG A 58 13.30 14.92 5.16
N LEU A 59 13.34 13.95 6.08
CA LEU A 59 12.14 13.43 6.73
C LEU A 59 11.56 14.51 7.67
N PRO A 60 10.23 14.52 7.87
CA PRO A 60 9.61 15.46 8.78
C PRO A 60 10.08 15.25 10.22
N ALA A 61 10.41 16.34 10.91
CA ALA A 61 10.93 16.32 12.28
C ALA A 61 9.89 15.87 13.33
N ASN A 62 8.59 15.80 12.97
CA ASN A 62 7.47 15.54 13.86
C ASN A 62 6.78 14.18 13.62
N GLY A 63 7.50 13.18 13.12
CA GLY A 63 6.94 11.83 12.93
C GLY A 63 6.72 11.06 14.24
N THR A 64 6.01 9.92 14.15
CA THR A 64 5.59 9.07 15.29
C THR A 64 6.74 8.59 16.18
N ALA A 65 7.94 8.44 15.63
CA ALA A 65 9.13 8.02 16.36
C ALA A 65 9.75 9.14 17.23
N LYS A 66 9.31 10.40 17.11
CA LYS A 66 9.87 11.53 17.88
C LYS A 66 9.64 11.32 19.38
N ARG A 67 10.70 11.43 20.20
CA ARG A 67 10.56 11.46 21.67
C ARG A 67 9.87 12.73 22.13
N VAL A 68 8.99 12.60 23.12
CA VAL A 68 8.27 13.72 23.73
C VAL A 68 8.28 13.60 25.25
N PRO A 69 8.13 14.70 26.01
CA PRO A 69 8.02 14.63 27.46
C PRO A 69 6.79 13.83 27.91
N VAL A 70 6.90 13.07 29.00
CA VAL A 70 5.75 12.33 29.58
C VAL A 70 4.58 13.25 29.96
N SER A 71 4.85 14.52 30.28
CA SER A 71 3.82 15.53 30.56
C SER A 71 2.85 15.77 29.40
N THR A 72 3.21 15.39 28.16
CA THR A 72 2.29 15.42 27.01
C THR A 72 1.09 14.48 27.17
N LEU A 73 1.18 13.50 28.07
CA LEU A 73 0.10 12.56 28.39
C LEU A 73 -0.68 12.93 29.66
N ALA A 74 -0.39 14.09 30.27
CA ALA A 74 -0.96 14.49 31.56
C ALA A 74 -2.51 14.57 31.54
N SER A 75 -3.12 14.90 30.40
CA SER A 75 -4.58 14.90 30.22
C SER A 75 -5.23 13.51 30.38
N HIS A 76 -4.44 12.45 30.25
CA HIS A 76 -4.87 11.06 30.38
C HIS A 76 -4.31 10.38 31.65
N ALA A 77 -3.58 11.11 32.48
CA ALA A 77 -3.11 10.62 33.77
C ALA A 77 -4.30 10.57 34.74
N ARG A 78 -4.78 9.36 35.06
CA ARG A 78 -5.83 9.14 36.07
C ARG A 78 -5.35 8.17 37.15
N PRO A 79 -5.79 8.32 38.41
CA PRO A 79 -5.49 7.35 39.47
C PRO A 79 -5.99 5.95 39.10
N SER A 80 -5.33 4.93 39.68
CA SER A 80 -5.59 3.50 39.48
C SER A 80 -7.02 3.10 39.85
N ALA A 81 -7.95 3.26 38.91
CA ALA A 81 -9.23 2.58 38.91
C ALA A 81 -9.06 1.20 38.26
N THR A 82 -9.93 0.24 38.62
CA THR A 82 -9.93 -1.08 37.98
C THR A 82 -10.24 -0.95 36.49
N ALA A 83 -9.30 -1.34 35.63
CA ALA A 83 -9.51 -1.29 34.18
C ALA A 83 -10.33 -2.50 33.72
N ASP A 84 -11.24 -2.29 32.75
CA ASP A 84 -11.97 -3.38 32.09
C ASP A 84 -11.07 -4.06 31.03
N LEU A 85 -10.09 -3.33 30.50
CA LEU A 85 -9.07 -3.79 29.57
C LEU A 85 -7.77 -2.99 29.78
N THR A 86 -6.64 -3.70 29.83
CA THR A 86 -5.30 -3.08 29.75
C THR A 86 -4.65 -3.44 28.42
N ILE A 87 -4.17 -2.44 27.68
CA ILE A 87 -3.31 -2.64 26.51
C ILE A 87 -1.87 -2.44 26.98
N ASP A 88 -1.09 -3.52 26.93
CA ASP A 88 0.28 -3.58 27.39
C ASP A 88 1.25 -3.47 26.20
N LEU A 89 1.86 -2.29 26.03
CA LEU A 89 2.86 -2.04 24.99
C LEU A 89 4.27 -2.47 25.39
N VAL A 90 4.50 -2.78 26.67
CA VAL A 90 5.81 -3.09 27.25
C VAL A 90 6.00 -4.60 27.37
N GLY A 91 4.95 -5.32 27.78
CA GLY A 91 4.97 -6.74 28.08
C GLY A 91 5.17 -7.08 29.56
N ASP A 92 5.07 -6.09 30.46
CA ASP A 92 5.39 -6.21 31.89
C ASP A 92 4.17 -6.39 32.80
N VAL A 93 2.95 -6.40 32.24
CA VAL A 93 1.72 -6.55 33.04
C VAL A 93 1.43 -8.01 33.34
N GLU A 94 1.14 -8.32 34.60
CA GLU A 94 0.70 -9.65 35.03
C GLU A 94 -0.67 -10.02 34.45
N LEU A 95 -0.78 -11.26 33.96
CA LEU A 95 -1.96 -11.76 33.25
C LEU A 95 -3.09 -12.30 34.16
N GLN A 96 -2.86 -12.40 35.48
CA GLN A 96 -3.78 -13.05 36.41
C GLN A 96 -4.98 -12.14 36.75
N GLY A 97 -6.19 -12.63 36.50
CA GLY A 97 -7.45 -11.98 36.90
C GLY A 97 -7.82 -10.69 36.16
N ARG A 98 -7.04 -10.27 35.15
CA ARG A 98 -7.28 -9.06 34.34
C ARG A 98 -7.34 -9.37 32.86
N ARG A 99 -8.18 -8.63 32.13
CA ARG A 99 -8.18 -8.67 30.67
C ARG A 99 -7.03 -7.81 30.15
N VAL A 100 -5.97 -8.44 29.66
CA VAL A 100 -4.77 -7.76 29.15
C VAL A 100 -4.55 -8.14 27.69
N TRP A 101 -4.41 -7.13 26.84
CA TRP A 101 -3.96 -7.29 25.45
C TRP A 101 -2.50 -6.86 25.36
N ARG A 102 -1.62 -7.82 25.15
CA ARG A 102 -0.18 -7.58 25.01
C ARG A 102 0.17 -7.35 23.55
N LEU A 103 0.91 -6.29 23.26
CA LEU A 103 1.41 -6.00 21.93
C LEU A 103 2.77 -6.68 21.72
N ALA A 104 2.87 -7.48 20.67
CA ALA A 104 4.11 -8.13 20.28
C ALA A 104 4.40 -7.98 18.78
N TYR A 105 5.69 -7.95 18.43
CA TYR A 105 6.22 -7.97 17.07
C TYR A 105 7.05 -9.23 16.88
N ASP A 106 6.63 -10.13 15.98
CA ASP A 106 7.16 -11.50 15.84
C ASP A 106 7.29 -12.21 17.21
N GLY A 107 6.30 -12.02 18.09
CA GLY A 107 6.25 -12.63 19.44
C GLY A 107 7.07 -11.92 20.53
N VAL A 108 7.76 -10.82 20.21
CA VAL A 108 8.56 -10.06 21.19
C VAL A 108 7.93 -8.70 21.46
N CYS A 109 7.79 -8.32 22.73
CA CYS A 109 7.20 -7.06 23.15
C CYS A 109 8.18 -5.88 23.04
N GLY A 110 7.65 -4.66 23.03
CA GLY A 110 8.45 -3.44 23.04
C GLY A 110 8.78 -2.87 21.66
N GLU A 111 8.97 -1.56 21.60
CA GLU A 111 9.32 -0.82 20.38
C GLU A 111 10.67 -1.24 19.79
N GLU A 112 11.59 -1.69 20.63
CA GLU A 112 12.90 -2.20 20.24
C GLU A 112 12.81 -3.49 19.41
N ALA A 113 11.80 -4.33 19.66
CA ALA A 113 11.59 -5.54 18.87
C ALA A 113 11.22 -5.18 17.43
N LEU A 114 10.30 -4.22 17.26
CA LEU A 114 9.94 -3.68 15.96
C LEU A 114 11.17 -3.10 15.24
N LEU A 115 11.97 -2.28 15.93
CA LEU A 115 13.17 -1.70 15.34
C LEU A 115 14.21 -2.78 14.96
N ALA A 116 14.39 -3.82 15.78
CA ALA A 116 15.30 -4.93 15.46
C ALA A 116 14.88 -5.65 14.17
N LEU A 117 13.58 -5.89 13.99
CA LEU A 117 13.01 -6.51 12.79
C LEU A 117 13.22 -5.66 11.54
N ILE A 118 12.96 -4.35 11.62
CA ILE A 118 13.20 -3.40 10.53
C ILE A 118 14.68 -3.41 10.14
N LEU A 119 15.56 -3.33 11.12
CA LEU A 119 17.00 -3.32 10.90
C LEU A 119 17.52 -4.64 10.33
N ALA A 120 16.87 -5.77 10.64
CA ALA A 120 17.13 -7.08 10.04
C ALA A 120 16.55 -7.23 8.62
N GLY A 121 15.78 -6.26 8.13
CA GLY A 121 15.13 -6.32 6.82
C GLY A 121 13.97 -7.32 6.78
N ARG A 122 13.36 -7.64 7.92
CA ARG A 122 12.18 -8.49 8.01
C ARG A 122 10.90 -7.70 7.77
N THR A 123 9.81 -8.41 7.46
CA THR A 123 8.45 -7.86 7.42
C THR A 123 7.75 -8.23 8.74
N PRO A 124 7.60 -7.30 9.70
CA PRO A 124 7.08 -7.59 11.03
C PRO A 124 5.63 -8.07 11.01
N LEU A 125 5.34 -9.10 11.80
CA LEU A 125 3.99 -9.45 12.23
C LEU A 125 3.72 -8.79 13.57
N VAL A 126 2.70 -7.93 13.63
CA VAL A 126 2.22 -7.36 14.89
C VAL A 126 1.02 -8.16 15.37
N ARG A 127 0.97 -8.43 16.67
CA ARG A 127 -0.17 -9.09 17.32
C ARG A 127 -0.55 -8.39 18.61
N LEU A 128 -1.86 -8.32 18.83
CA LEU A 128 -2.46 -8.16 20.14
C LEU A 128 -2.84 -9.54 20.65
N GLU A 129 -2.29 -9.95 21.79
CA GLU A 129 -2.50 -11.27 22.35
C GLU A 129 -3.18 -11.18 23.71
N GLN A 130 -4.14 -12.09 23.96
CA GLN A 130 -4.80 -12.26 25.25
C GLN A 130 -4.66 -13.73 25.65
N HIS A 131 -3.93 -13.99 26.74
CA HIS A 131 -3.70 -15.35 27.27
C HIS A 131 -3.20 -16.36 26.22
N GLY A 132 -2.32 -15.91 25.32
CA GLY A 132 -1.75 -16.73 24.23
C GLY A 132 -2.63 -16.86 22.98
N ALA A 133 -3.86 -16.33 23.00
CA ALA A 133 -4.73 -16.25 21.83
C ALA A 133 -4.56 -14.90 21.10
N THR A 134 -4.53 -14.93 19.78
CA THR A 134 -4.48 -13.70 18.96
C THR A 134 -5.84 -13.02 18.96
N VAL A 135 -5.87 -11.77 19.45
CA VAL A 135 -7.04 -10.88 19.39
C VAL A 135 -7.09 -10.19 18.04
N SER A 136 -5.97 -9.61 17.62
CA SER A 136 -5.83 -8.96 16.33
C SER A 136 -4.40 -9.10 15.84
N GLU A 137 -4.22 -9.29 14.54
CA GLU A 137 -2.90 -9.33 13.91
C GLU A 137 -2.85 -8.56 12.60
N GLY A 138 -1.62 -8.19 12.22
CA GLY A 138 -1.33 -7.42 11.02
C GLY A 138 0.09 -7.68 10.53
N ARG A 139 0.32 -7.54 9.23
CA ARG A 139 1.66 -7.58 8.64
C ARG A 139 2.07 -6.17 8.23
N LEU A 140 3.02 -5.62 8.96
CA LEU A 140 3.43 -4.22 8.84
C LEU A 140 4.38 -4.02 7.68
N GLY A 141 4.36 -2.82 7.10
CA GLY A 141 5.16 -2.47 5.94
C GLY A 141 5.49 -0.98 5.85
N THR A 142 6.15 -0.62 4.76
CA THR A 142 6.48 0.76 4.38
C THR A 142 6.79 0.79 2.88
N GLU A 143 6.67 1.95 2.24
CA GLU A 143 7.24 2.19 0.91
C GLU A 143 8.71 2.66 0.97
N TYR A 144 9.22 3.01 2.15
CA TYR A 144 10.54 3.60 2.38
C TYR A 144 11.62 2.57 2.74
N HIS A 145 11.60 1.40 2.07
CA HIS A 145 12.54 0.31 2.35
C HIS A 145 14.00 0.78 2.40
N GLY A 146 14.70 0.36 3.47
CA GLY A 146 16.10 0.71 3.68
C GLY A 146 16.34 2.01 4.45
N ILE A 147 15.28 2.74 4.83
CA ILE A 147 15.33 3.91 5.73
C ILE A 147 14.69 3.49 7.06
N ALA A 148 15.49 3.28 8.10
CA ALA A 148 15.03 2.71 9.36
C ALA A 148 13.99 3.59 10.06
N LEU A 149 14.22 4.90 10.13
CA LEU A 149 13.33 5.87 10.76
C LEU A 149 11.96 5.92 10.07
N ALA A 150 11.94 6.03 8.74
CA ALA A 150 10.68 6.09 7.99
C ALA A 150 9.89 4.79 8.14
N SER A 151 10.58 3.64 8.03
CA SER A 151 9.97 2.32 8.25
C SER A 151 9.38 2.22 9.65
N PHE A 152 10.14 2.65 10.67
CA PHE A 152 9.70 2.60 12.06
C PHE A 152 8.51 3.53 12.32
N GLN A 153 8.51 4.72 11.70
CA GLN A 153 7.42 5.67 11.81
C GLN A 153 6.11 5.13 11.20
N ASP A 154 6.18 4.55 10.00
CA ASP A 154 5.02 3.95 9.33
C ASP A 154 4.46 2.79 10.14
N MET A 155 5.33 1.89 10.58
CA MET A 155 4.92 0.70 11.32
C MET A 155 4.33 1.04 12.70
N LEU A 156 4.86 2.04 13.42
CA LEU A 156 4.25 2.56 14.65
C LEU A 156 2.86 3.17 14.38
N ALA A 157 2.72 3.97 13.32
CA ALA A 157 1.42 4.55 12.97
C ALA A 157 0.40 3.45 12.63
N ARG A 158 0.82 2.40 11.92
CA ARG A 158 -0.03 1.27 11.58
C ARG A 158 -0.38 0.40 12.80
N THR A 159 0.56 0.19 13.72
CA THR A 159 0.28 -0.43 15.02
C THR A 159 -0.83 0.33 15.77
N ALA A 160 -0.78 1.66 15.81
CA ALA A 160 -1.84 2.45 16.43
C ALA A 160 -3.20 2.22 15.74
N GLY A 161 -3.21 2.16 14.40
CA GLY A 161 -4.42 1.83 13.63
C GLY A 161 -5.00 0.46 13.98
N LEU A 162 -4.15 -0.56 14.10
CA LEU A 162 -4.55 -1.91 14.50
C LEU A 162 -5.15 -1.94 15.90
N ILE A 163 -4.51 -1.27 16.87
CA ILE A 163 -5.00 -1.19 18.25
C ILE A 163 -6.38 -0.52 18.29
N VAL A 164 -6.53 0.62 17.62
CA VAL A 164 -7.78 1.37 17.57
C VAL A 164 -8.88 0.54 16.91
N ALA A 165 -8.58 -0.15 15.80
CA ALA A 165 -9.53 -1.04 15.13
C ALA A 165 -9.98 -2.18 16.07
N ALA A 166 -9.05 -2.82 16.78
CA ALA A 166 -9.36 -3.89 17.72
C ALA A 166 -10.26 -3.42 18.88
N VAL A 167 -9.95 -2.27 19.49
CA VAL A 167 -10.76 -1.67 20.57
C VAL A 167 -12.16 -1.29 20.08
N ASN A 168 -12.27 -0.84 18.82
CA ASN A 168 -13.55 -0.47 18.20
C ASN A 168 -14.35 -1.68 17.67
N GLY A 169 -13.93 -2.92 17.96
CA GLY A 169 -14.65 -4.14 17.57
C GLY A 169 -14.38 -4.62 16.14
N ALA A 170 -13.41 -4.02 15.44
CA ALA A 170 -12.96 -4.40 14.11
C ALA A 170 -11.67 -5.25 14.15
N ALA A 171 -11.48 -6.03 15.21
CA ALA A 171 -10.33 -6.92 15.35
C ALA A 171 -10.33 -8.01 14.27
N ARG A 172 -9.15 -8.30 13.70
CA ARG A 172 -8.93 -9.40 12.76
C ARG A 172 -7.89 -10.36 13.32
N SER A 173 -8.31 -11.58 13.65
CA SER A 173 -7.46 -12.56 14.33
C SER A 173 -6.61 -13.43 13.39
N SER A 174 -6.77 -13.30 12.07
CA SER A 174 -6.04 -14.12 11.09
C SER A 174 -5.67 -13.35 9.82
N LEU A 175 -4.41 -13.44 9.43
CA LEU A 175 -3.90 -12.96 8.15
C LEU A 175 -4.13 -14.00 7.04
N PRO A 176 -4.24 -13.56 5.78
CA PRO A 176 -4.19 -14.46 4.63
C PRO A 176 -2.90 -15.30 4.67
N VAL A 177 -3.06 -16.60 4.43
CA VAL A 177 -1.91 -17.51 4.23
C VAL A 177 -1.25 -17.15 2.91
N LEU A 178 0.07 -16.92 2.95
CA LEU A 178 0.88 -16.70 1.75
C LEU A 178 1.45 -18.05 1.26
N PRO A 179 1.65 -18.25 -0.06
CA PRO A 179 2.22 -19.48 -0.61
C PRO A 179 3.67 -19.77 -0.19
N GLU A 180 4.43 -18.73 0.15
CA GLU A 180 5.81 -18.89 0.60
C GLU A 180 5.88 -19.38 2.06
N PRO A 181 6.80 -20.29 2.41
CA PRO A 181 6.92 -20.77 3.78
C PRO A 181 7.27 -19.63 4.75
N SER A 182 6.63 -19.64 5.92
CA SER A 182 6.97 -18.73 7.00
C SER A 182 8.40 -19.00 7.46
N SER A 183 9.22 -17.94 7.54
CA SER A 183 10.53 -18.06 8.18
C SER A 183 10.33 -18.25 9.69
N GLU A 184 10.63 -19.43 10.21
CA GLU A 184 10.62 -19.74 11.65
C GLU A 184 11.86 -19.19 12.38
N ALA A 185 12.66 -18.36 11.72
CA ALA A 185 13.86 -17.83 12.34
C ALA A 185 13.49 -16.97 13.56
N PRO A 186 14.16 -17.14 14.71
CA PRO A 186 13.85 -16.37 15.92
C PRO A 186 13.94 -14.87 15.66
N ALA A 187 13.16 -14.09 16.43
CA ALA A 187 13.19 -12.64 16.35
C ALA A 187 14.63 -12.13 16.53
N PRO A 188 15.11 -11.22 15.67
CA PRO A 188 16.47 -10.72 15.75
C PRO A 188 16.66 -9.89 17.02
N ALA A 189 17.81 -10.06 17.68
CA ALA A 189 18.20 -9.17 18.77
C ALA A 189 18.56 -7.78 18.24
N MET A 190 18.42 -6.77 19.11
CA MET A 190 18.84 -5.41 18.78
C MET A 190 20.34 -5.36 18.45
N PRO A 191 20.75 -4.72 17.34
CA PRO A 191 22.16 -4.58 16.99
C PRO A 191 22.94 -3.76 18.01
N SER A 192 24.21 -4.10 18.22
CA SER A 192 25.11 -3.29 19.05
C SER A 192 25.32 -1.89 18.48
N ALA A 193 25.72 -0.94 19.35
CA ALA A 193 26.00 0.44 18.95
C ALA A 193 26.99 0.54 17.77
N THR A 194 28.04 -0.30 17.75
CA THR A 194 28.99 -0.39 16.64
C THR A 194 28.31 -0.78 15.32
N LYS A 195 27.42 -1.78 15.34
CA LYS A 195 26.68 -2.20 14.13
C LYS A 195 25.72 -1.11 13.64
N LEU A 196 25.11 -0.35 14.55
CA LEU A 196 24.29 0.81 14.21
C LEU A 196 25.13 1.93 13.57
N GLY A 197 26.32 2.23 14.11
CA GLY A 197 27.26 3.19 13.52
C GLY A 197 27.70 2.81 12.09
N VAL A 198 28.00 1.52 11.86
CA VAL A 198 28.31 1.01 10.51
C VAL A 198 27.14 1.18 9.55
N ARG A 199 25.90 0.97 10.02
CA ARG A 199 24.70 1.19 9.19
C ARG A 199 24.50 2.66 8.85
N ALA A 200 24.69 3.56 9.82
CA ALA A 200 24.64 5.00 9.59
C ALA A 200 25.64 5.41 8.48
N ALA A 201 26.88 4.94 8.54
CA ALA A 201 27.87 5.18 7.49
C ALA A 201 27.44 4.63 6.11
N LYS A 202 26.87 3.42 6.08
CA LYS A 202 26.32 2.81 4.84
C LYS A 202 25.14 3.60 4.29
N ALA A 203 24.28 4.18 5.13
CA ALA A 203 23.15 5.01 4.70
C ALA A 203 23.64 6.27 3.97
N THR A 204 24.65 6.95 4.52
CA THR A 204 25.31 8.09 3.86
C THR A 204 25.91 7.71 2.51
N ALA A 205 26.67 6.61 2.45
CA ALA A 205 27.25 6.14 1.20
C ALA A 205 26.18 5.81 0.15
N ARG A 206 25.10 5.13 0.57
CA ARG A 206 23.94 4.82 -0.30
C ARG A 206 23.27 6.08 -0.83
N ARG A 207 23.13 7.13 -0.01
CA ARG A 207 22.57 8.41 -0.47
C ARG A 207 23.40 9.02 -1.60
N ILE A 208 24.72 9.02 -1.47
CA ILE A 208 25.64 9.55 -2.49
C ILE A 208 25.45 8.77 -3.79
N VAL A 209 25.43 7.43 -3.71
CA VAL A 209 25.16 6.57 -4.87
C VAL A 209 23.79 6.84 -5.47
N GLN A 210 22.74 7.02 -4.66
CA GLN A 210 21.40 7.37 -5.15
C GLN A 210 21.36 8.74 -5.83
N GLN A 211 22.08 9.75 -5.33
CA GLN A 211 22.18 11.06 -5.98
C GLN A 211 22.82 10.92 -7.37
N ILE A 212 23.94 10.21 -7.45
CA ILE A 212 24.62 9.93 -8.73
C ILE A 212 23.67 9.16 -9.66
N TYR A 213 22.93 8.18 -9.13
CA TYR A 213 21.95 7.43 -9.89
C TYR A 213 20.84 8.34 -10.46
N HIS A 214 20.23 9.21 -9.66
CA HIS A 214 19.20 10.16 -10.14
C HIS A 214 19.73 11.24 -11.08
N LEU A 215 21.04 11.54 -11.05
CA LEU A 215 21.67 12.40 -12.06
C LEU A 215 21.76 11.70 -13.41
N CYS A 216 22.05 10.39 -13.42
CA CYS A 216 22.27 9.60 -14.63
C CYS A 216 20.98 8.93 -15.18
N TYR A 217 19.97 8.70 -14.34
CA TYR A 217 18.77 7.93 -14.65
C TYR A 217 17.50 8.70 -14.25
N ASN A 218 16.46 8.57 -15.08
CA ASN A 218 15.10 8.90 -14.67
C ASN A 218 14.60 7.74 -13.81
N ALA A 219 14.36 7.99 -12.53
CA ALA A 219 13.95 6.97 -11.57
C ALA A 219 12.99 7.55 -10.52
N PRO A 220 11.92 6.83 -10.14
CA PRO A 220 11.50 5.54 -10.70
C PRO A 220 11.09 5.67 -12.18
N HIS A 221 11.20 4.58 -12.94
CA HIS A 221 10.70 4.52 -14.31
C HIS A 221 10.03 3.17 -14.50
N TRP A 222 8.78 3.19 -14.93
CA TRP A 222 7.99 1.98 -15.14
C TRP A 222 7.92 1.64 -16.62
N ARG A 223 7.61 0.37 -16.90
CA ARG A 223 7.35 -0.13 -18.25
C ARG A 223 6.06 -0.92 -18.20
N VAL A 224 5.19 -0.70 -19.16
CA VAL A 224 4.03 -1.55 -19.41
C VAL A 224 4.45 -2.64 -20.39
N GLY A 225 4.15 -3.88 -20.02
CA GLY A 225 4.31 -5.08 -20.84
C GLY A 225 2.95 -5.61 -21.25
N TRP A 226 2.86 -6.16 -22.46
CA TRP A 226 1.63 -6.79 -22.94
C TRP A 226 1.93 -8.07 -23.71
N ARG A 227 0.97 -8.99 -23.73
CA ARG A 227 1.01 -10.19 -24.58
C ARG A 227 -0.39 -10.65 -24.98
N GLU A 228 -0.45 -11.44 -26.03
CA GLU A 228 -1.63 -12.26 -26.33
C GLU A 228 -1.75 -13.39 -25.29
N THR A 229 -2.94 -13.59 -24.74
CA THR A 229 -3.20 -14.66 -23.78
C THR A 229 -3.22 -16.03 -24.46
N ARG A 230 -3.67 -16.11 -25.72
CA ARG A 230 -3.89 -17.35 -26.48
C ARG A 230 -4.72 -18.37 -25.69
N GLY A 231 -5.69 -17.87 -24.95
CA GLY A 231 -6.58 -18.65 -24.08
C GLY A 231 -6.01 -18.97 -22.70
N LYS A 232 -4.78 -18.55 -22.36
CA LYS A 232 -4.16 -18.77 -21.04
C LYS A 232 -3.49 -17.51 -20.50
N ASP A 233 -4.24 -16.77 -19.69
CA ASP A 233 -3.73 -15.61 -18.97
C ASP A 233 -3.07 -15.98 -17.63
N LEU A 234 -2.54 -14.99 -16.93
CA LEU A 234 -1.87 -15.18 -15.63
C LEU A 234 -2.76 -15.75 -14.52
N TYR A 235 -4.07 -15.50 -14.57
CA TYR A 235 -5.01 -16.10 -13.61
C TYR A 235 -5.16 -17.61 -13.83
N GLU A 236 -5.07 -18.10 -15.06
CA GLU A 236 -5.03 -19.54 -15.31
C GLU A 236 -3.64 -20.13 -15.08
N LEU A 237 -2.59 -19.47 -15.60
CA LEU A 237 -1.23 -20.00 -15.56
C LEU A 237 -0.62 -20.07 -14.17
N ARG A 238 -1.01 -19.15 -13.26
CA ARG A 238 -0.43 -19.00 -11.91
C ARG A 238 1.10 -18.87 -11.88
N ALA A 239 1.69 -18.49 -13.00
CA ALA A 239 3.12 -18.32 -13.19
C ALA A 239 3.37 -17.24 -14.24
N HIS A 240 4.45 -16.47 -14.08
CA HIS A 240 4.87 -15.47 -15.05
C HIS A 240 5.56 -16.15 -16.26
N PRO A 241 5.04 -16.04 -17.49
CA PRO A 241 5.66 -16.63 -18.68
C PRO A 241 7.10 -16.17 -18.90
N GLN A 242 7.93 -17.07 -19.40
CA GLN A 242 9.35 -16.77 -19.69
C GLN A 242 9.54 -15.96 -20.98
N SER A 243 8.53 -15.82 -21.82
CA SER A 243 8.60 -15.12 -23.11
C SER A 243 7.22 -14.64 -23.55
N GLY A 244 7.17 -13.89 -24.66
CA GLY A 244 5.92 -13.40 -25.27
C GLY A 244 5.52 -11.99 -24.87
N TRP A 245 6.20 -11.40 -23.89
CA TRP A 245 6.01 -10.01 -23.49
C TRP A 245 6.58 -9.03 -24.51
N ARG A 246 5.79 -8.02 -24.85
CA ARG A 246 6.19 -6.87 -25.65
C ARG A 246 6.08 -5.61 -24.81
N ASP A 247 7.03 -4.69 -24.99
CA ASP A 247 7.01 -3.40 -24.31
C ASP A 247 6.03 -2.44 -24.99
N LEU A 248 5.27 -1.67 -24.20
CA LEU A 248 4.65 -0.44 -24.67
C LEU A 248 5.74 0.65 -24.75
N PRO A 249 6.10 1.15 -25.95
CA PRO A 249 7.27 1.99 -26.11
C PRO A 249 7.09 3.39 -25.49
N ASP A 250 8.12 3.84 -24.80
CA ASP A 250 8.32 5.19 -24.26
C ASP A 250 9.52 5.89 -24.92
N ASP A 251 9.58 7.22 -24.83
CA ASP A 251 10.72 8.03 -25.29
C ASP A 251 11.73 8.38 -24.19
N GLY A 252 11.59 7.80 -23.00
CA GLY A 252 12.41 8.05 -21.81
C GLY A 252 12.11 9.35 -21.06
N SER A 253 11.36 10.30 -21.66
CA SER A 253 10.93 11.56 -21.03
C SER A 253 9.75 11.39 -20.08
N ARG A 254 9.05 10.27 -20.23
CA ARG A 254 7.90 9.82 -19.46
C ARG A 254 7.98 8.33 -19.21
N PHE A 255 7.17 7.81 -18.31
CA PHE A 255 6.91 6.38 -18.21
C PHE A 255 5.41 6.10 -18.21
N TYR A 256 5.06 4.86 -18.56
CA TYR A 256 3.70 4.35 -18.41
C TYR A 256 3.64 3.30 -17.30
N ALA A 257 2.58 3.32 -16.51
CA ALA A 257 2.26 2.33 -15.48
C ALA A 257 0.73 2.16 -15.39
N ASP A 258 0.29 1.29 -14.50
CA ASP A 258 -1.11 0.94 -14.24
C ASP A 258 -1.93 0.71 -15.52
N PRO A 259 -1.58 -0.31 -16.34
CA PRO A 259 -2.28 -0.57 -17.58
C PRO A 259 -3.71 -1.10 -17.35
N PHE A 260 -4.73 -0.34 -17.77
CA PHE A 260 -6.14 -0.73 -17.75
C PHE A 260 -6.71 -0.83 -19.18
N PRO A 261 -6.71 -2.03 -19.79
CA PRO A 261 -7.37 -2.27 -21.06
C PRO A 261 -8.89 -2.36 -20.89
N VAL A 262 -9.62 -1.95 -21.93
CA VAL A 262 -11.05 -2.21 -22.08
C VAL A 262 -11.36 -2.59 -23.53
N LEU A 263 -12.21 -3.61 -23.70
CA LEU A 263 -12.79 -3.93 -24.99
C LEU A 263 -14.13 -3.19 -25.10
N TYR A 264 -14.20 -2.18 -25.98
CA TYR A 264 -15.41 -1.41 -26.21
C TYR A 264 -15.69 -1.31 -27.71
N ARG A 265 -16.91 -1.68 -28.12
CA ARG A 265 -17.35 -1.69 -29.53
C ARG A 265 -16.37 -2.41 -30.49
N GLY A 266 -15.82 -3.54 -30.03
CA GLY A 266 -14.88 -4.37 -30.82
C GLY A 266 -13.43 -3.89 -30.86
N GLN A 267 -13.11 -2.79 -30.17
CA GLN A 267 -11.77 -2.21 -30.14
C GLN A 267 -11.19 -2.28 -28.73
N VAL A 268 -9.99 -2.86 -28.57
CA VAL A 268 -9.24 -2.76 -27.31
C VAL A 268 -8.60 -1.38 -27.22
N THR A 269 -8.84 -0.69 -26.10
CA THR A 269 -8.15 0.57 -25.75
C THR A 269 -7.49 0.39 -24.40
N LEU A 270 -6.20 0.74 -24.32
CA LEU A 270 -5.41 0.70 -23.11
C LEU A 270 -5.32 2.10 -22.50
N PHE A 271 -5.71 2.24 -21.23
CA PHE A 271 -5.48 3.41 -20.39
C PHE A 271 -4.26 3.18 -19.50
N VAL A 272 -3.47 4.22 -19.25
CA VAL A 272 -2.24 4.16 -18.43
C VAL A 272 -2.07 5.41 -17.57
N GLU A 273 -1.41 5.26 -16.42
CA GLU A 273 -0.69 6.35 -15.78
C GLU A 273 0.42 6.82 -16.72
N ASP A 274 0.46 8.11 -17.04
CA ASP A 274 1.47 8.75 -17.90
C ASP A 274 2.25 9.78 -17.08
N TYR A 275 3.36 9.32 -16.48
CA TYR A 275 4.20 10.16 -15.63
C TYR A 275 5.23 10.92 -16.45
N ILE A 276 5.18 12.25 -16.37
CA ILE A 276 6.08 13.13 -17.11
C ILE A 276 7.25 13.54 -16.19
N HIS A 277 8.47 13.05 -16.48
CA HIS A 277 9.64 13.27 -15.60
C HIS A 277 9.96 14.74 -15.37
N ARG A 278 9.76 15.58 -16.39
CA ARG A 278 10.06 17.02 -16.31
C ARG A 278 9.17 17.75 -15.30
N THR A 279 7.90 17.35 -15.19
CA THR A 279 6.93 18.00 -14.29
C THR A 279 6.77 17.27 -12.97
N GLY A 280 7.21 16.02 -12.88
CA GLY A 280 7.05 15.19 -11.68
C GLY A 280 5.60 14.87 -11.33
N LYS A 281 4.73 14.82 -12.35
CA LYS A 281 3.28 14.61 -12.23
C LYS A 281 2.83 13.61 -13.28
N ALA A 282 1.96 12.67 -12.91
CA ALA A 282 1.25 11.85 -13.87
C ALA A 282 -0.13 12.39 -14.23
N ILE A 283 -0.48 12.18 -15.50
CA ILE A 283 -1.80 12.36 -16.09
C ILE A 283 -2.30 10.98 -16.58
N LEU A 284 -3.51 10.91 -17.13
CA LEU A 284 -3.99 9.68 -17.74
C LEU A 284 -3.96 9.80 -19.26
N SER A 285 -3.39 8.78 -19.90
CA SER A 285 -3.29 8.68 -21.36
C SER A 285 -3.91 7.37 -21.85
N ALA A 286 -4.32 7.32 -23.11
CA ALA A 286 -4.91 6.14 -23.73
C ALA A 286 -4.37 5.86 -25.14
N VAL A 287 -4.39 4.59 -25.54
CA VAL A 287 -4.00 4.14 -26.88
C VAL A 287 -4.86 2.97 -27.34
N ALA A 288 -5.31 2.98 -28.58
CA ALA A 288 -6.01 1.84 -29.17
C ALA A 288 -5.02 0.76 -29.64
N PHE A 289 -5.46 -0.50 -29.62
CA PHE A 289 -4.65 -1.66 -30.02
C PHE A 289 -5.17 -2.28 -31.32
N GLY A 290 -4.33 -2.32 -32.35
CA GLY A 290 -4.57 -3.12 -33.54
C GLY A 290 -4.09 -4.57 -33.38
N PRO A 291 -4.18 -5.39 -34.44
CA PRO A 291 -3.73 -6.79 -34.42
C PRO A 291 -2.26 -6.96 -34.03
N ASP A 292 -1.41 -5.99 -34.39
CA ASP A 292 0.04 -6.05 -34.16
C ASP A 292 0.51 -5.33 -32.88
N GLY A 293 -0.40 -4.67 -32.15
CA GLY A 293 -0.11 -3.91 -30.94
C GLY A 293 -0.66 -2.49 -30.94
N PRO A 294 -0.07 -1.55 -30.16
CA PRO A 294 -0.57 -0.19 -30.06
C PRO A 294 -0.49 0.55 -31.40
N ILE A 295 -1.57 1.20 -31.83
CA ILE A 295 -1.63 1.90 -33.14
C ILE A 295 -0.85 3.22 -33.16
N SER A 296 -0.56 3.77 -31.99
CA SER A 296 0.20 5.01 -31.80
C SER A 296 0.87 4.99 -30.43
N ARG A 297 1.43 6.13 -30.01
CA ARG A 297 1.75 6.34 -28.59
C ARG A 297 0.47 6.63 -27.79
N PRO A 298 0.46 6.36 -26.47
CA PRO A 298 -0.56 6.89 -25.57
C PRO A 298 -0.72 8.40 -25.70
N LYS A 299 -1.98 8.84 -25.85
CA LYS A 299 -2.36 10.26 -25.95
C LYS A 299 -3.10 10.68 -24.67
N PRO A 300 -2.86 11.89 -24.14
CA PRO A 300 -3.57 12.41 -22.97
C PRO A 300 -5.09 12.36 -23.13
N VAL A 301 -5.79 11.88 -22.10
CA VAL A 301 -7.26 11.83 -22.05
C VAL A 301 -7.86 12.50 -20.82
N LEU A 302 -7.12 12.58 -19.72
CA LEU A 302 -7.51 13.32 -18.52
C LEU A 302 -6.28 13.92 -17.84
N GLU A 303 -6.28 15.24 -17.69
CA GLU A 303 -5.27 15.98 -16.94
C GLU A 303 -5.95 16.89 -15.91
N LEU A 304 -5.46 16.83 -14.67
CA LEU A 304 -5.93 17.63 -13.54
C LEU A 304 -4.72 18.34 -12.88
N PRO A 305 -4.95 19.33 -11.98
CA PRO A 305 -3.85 20.05 -11.33
C PRO A 305 -3.04 19.20 -10.33
N TYR A 306 -3.44 17.95 -10.12
CA TYR A 306 -2.80 16.97 -9.24
C TYR A 306 -2.47 15.67 -9.99
N HIS A 307 -1.66 14.83 -9.35
CA HIS A 307 -1.24 13.52 -9.86
C HIS A 307 -2.42 12.56 -10.00
N LEU A 308 -2.51 11.87 -11.13
CA LEU A 308 -3.48 10.80 -11.40
C LEU A 308 -2.76 9.51 -11.75
N SER A 309 -3.20 8.39 -11.18
CA SER A 309 -2.72 7.04 -11.48
C SER A 309 -3.89 6.05 -11.48
N TYR A 310 -3.62 4.76 -11.65
CA TYR A 310 -4.62 3.68 -11.54
C TYR A 310 -5.96 3.98 -12.25
N PRO A 311 -5.99 4.14 -13.59
CA PRO A 311 -7.18 4.54 -14.33
C PRO A 311 -8.21 3.40 -14.41
N PHE A 312 -8.92 3.09 -13.31
CA PHE A 312 -9.92 2.02 -13.29
C PHE A 312 -11.11 2.37 -14.19
N VAL A 313 -11.08 1.87 -15.43
CA VAL A 313 -12.08 2.11 -16.48
C VAL A 313 -13.03 0.93 -16.62
N PHE A 314 -14.33 1.14 -16.84
CA PHE A 314 -15.31 0.07 -17.07
C PHE A 314 -16.51 0.54 -17.88
N GLU A 315 -17.22 -0.42 -18.50
CA GLU A 315 -18.46 -0.18 -19.24
C GLU A 315 -19.67 -0.49 -18.35
N ARG A 316 -20.70 0.37 -18.39
CA ARG A 316 -22.00 0.09 -17.79
C ARG A 316 -23.08 0.89 -18.53
N GLY A 317 -24.12 0.19 -19.00
CA GLY A 317 -25.29 0.82 -19.63
C GLY A 317 -25.01 1.43 -21.00
N GLY A 318 -24.03 0.92 -21.73
CA GLY A 318 -23.56 1.46 -23.02
C GLY A 318 -22.55 2.60 -22.88
N GLU A 319 -22.32 3.09 -21.66
CA GLU A 319 -21.43 4.22 -21.37
C GLU A 319 -20.12 3.75 -20.72
N MET A 320 -19.08 4.57 -20.90
CA MET A 320 -17.75 4.33 -20.37
C MET A 320 -17.49 5.20 -19.15
N TRP A 321 -17.01 4.57 -18.09
CA TRP A 321 -16.80 5.15 -16.76
C TRP A 321 -15.34 4.98 -16.33
N MET A 322 -14.84 5.90 -15.50
CA MET A 322 -13.49 5.84 -14.93
C MET A 322 -13.48 6.30 -13.48
N VAL A 323 -12.72 5.59 -12.64
CA VAL A 323 -12.38 5.95 -11.26
C VAL A 323 -10.86 5.95 -11.13
N PRO A 324 -10.18 7.09 -11.32
CA PRO A 324 -8.73 7.15 -11.17
C PRO A 324 -8.31 7.25 -9.69
N GLU A 325 -7.08 6.86 -9.37
CA GLU A 325 -6.48 7.23 -8.08
C GLU A 325 -6.17 8.74 -8.09
N SER A 326 -6.67 9.44 -7.07
CA SER A 326 -6.44 10.87 -6.82
C SER A 326 -6.09 11.15 -5.37
N SER A 327 -5.24 10.32 -4.75
CA SER A 327 -4.80 10.41 -3.34
C SER A 327 -4.38 11.83 -2.92
N ALA A 328 -3.70 12.57 -3.80
CA ALA A 328 -3.26 13.95 -3.53
C ALA A 328 -4.42 14.94 -3.39
N ASN A 329 -5.55 14.68 -4.06
CA ASN A 329 -6.77 15.48 -3.99
C ASN A 329 -7.71 15.05 -2.84
N ARG A 330 -7.40 13.96 -2.15
CA ARG A 330 -8.18 13.40 -1.04
C ARG A 330 -9.63 13.03 -1.40
N THR A 331 -9.87 12.65 -2.65
CA THR A 331 -11.17 12.19 -3.15
C THR A 331 -11.03 10.89 -3.95
N VAL A 332 -12.12 10.13 -4.00
CA VAL A 332 -12.36 9.12 -5.04
C VAL A 332 -13.48 9.65 -5.92
N ASP A 333 -13.18 9.90 -7.19
CA ASP A 333 -14.09 10.58 -8.12
C ASP A 333 -14.47 9.66 -9.29
N LEU A 334 -15.72 9.76 -9.73
CA LEU A 334 -16.27 9.05 -10.87
C LEU A 334 -16.36 9.98 -12.08
N TYR A 335 -15.87 9.52 -13.22
CA TYR A 335 -15.91 10.22 -14.50
C TYR A 335 -16.68 9.40 -15.53
N ARG A 336 -17.34 10.09 -16.46
CA ARG A 336 -18.04 9.52 -17.60
C ARG A 336 -17.44 10.06 -18.90
N ALA A 337 -17.23 9.20 -19.89
CA ALA A 337 -16.72 9.62 -21.19
C ALA A 337 -17.85 10.18 -22.05
N THR A 338 -17.65 11.38 -22.61
CA THR A 338 -18.56 11.98 -23.62
C THR A 338 -18.10 11.72 -25.06
N ALA A 339 -16.81 11.42 -25.24
CA ALA A 339 -16.19 11.16 -26.54
C ALA A 339 -15.06 10.14 -26.38
N PHE A 340 -15.41 8.90 -26.05
CA PHE A 340 -14.47 7.82 -25.76
C PHE A 340 -13.42 7.67 -26.90
N PRO A 341 -12.11 7.55 -26.59
CA PRO A 341 -11.51 7.29 -25.27
C PRO A 341 -11.22 8.53 -24.40
N GLY A 342 -11.61 9.73 -24.86
CA GLY A 342 -11.45 10.99 -24.12
C GLY A 342 -12.78 11.59 -23.65
N GLY A 343 -12.77 12.91 -23.46
CA GLY A 343 -13.97 13.67 -23.08
C GLY A 343 -14.52 13.32 -21.70
N TRP A 344 -13.64 13.03 -20.74
CA TRP A 344 -14.02 12.64 -19.38
C TRP A 344 -14.60 13.82 -18.60
N VAL A 345 -15.85 13.70 -18.17
CA VAL A 345 -16.54 14.67 -17.30
C VAL A 345 -16.73 14.05 -15.91
N LYS A 346 -16.46 14.82 -14.86
CA LYS A 346 -16.66 14.37 -13.47
C LYS A 346 -18.17 14.29 -13.21
N GLU A 347 -18.65 13.09 -12.90
CA GLU A 347 -20.06 12.82 -12.60
C GLU A 347 -20.34 12.96 -11.10
N ALA A 348 -19.46 12.41 -10.26
CA ALA A 348 -19.66 12.40 -8.81
C ALA A 348 -18.35 12.30 -8.03
N THR A 349 -18.36 12.76 -6.78
CA THR A 349 -17.36 12.38 -5.77
C THR A 349 -17.93 11.24 -4.95
N LEU A 350 -17.32 10.06 -5.07
CA LEU A 350 -17.78 8.83 -4.41
C LEU A 350 -17.38 8.81 -2.94
N LEU A 351 -16.16 9.27 -2.64
CA LEU A 351 -15.61 9.42 -1.27
C LEU A 351 -14.84 10.73 -1.17
N ALA A 352 -14.96 11.43 -0.03
CA ALA A 352 -14.29 12.69 0.25
C ALA A 352 -13.45 12.63 1.54
N ASP A 353 -12.50 13.55 1.67
CA ASP A 353 -11.60 13.69 2.82
C ASP A 353 -10.79 12.44 3.17
N ILE A 354 -10.42 11.66 2.14
CA ILE A 354 -9.75 10.37 2.29
C ILE A 354 -8.52 10.26 1.40
N VAL A 355 -7.42 9.73 1.93
CA VAL A 355 -6.26 9.32 1.13
C VAL A 355 -6.44 7.84 0.79
N ALA A 356 -6.95 7.56 -0.41
CA ALA A 356 -7.28 6.22 -0.88
C ALA A 356 -6.52 5.92 -2.18
N SER A 357 -5.77 4.82 -2.18
CA SER A 357 -5.02 4.33 -3.35
C SER A 357 -5.73 3.14 -4.01
N ASP A 358 -5.59 3.08 -5.34
CA ASP A 358 -6.04 1.99 -6.20
C ASP A 358 -7.54 1.60 -6.03
N ALA A 359 -8.43 2.59 -5.97
CA ALA A 359 -9.86 2.34 -5.79
C ALA A 359 -10.41 1.42 -6.91
N THR A 360 -10.87 0.22 -6.53
CA THR A 360 -11.29 -0.83 -7.44
C THR A 360 -12.74 -1.23 -7.16
N LEU A 361 -13.60 -1.17 -8.17
CA LEU A 361 -15.02 -1.51 -8.04
C LEU A 361 -15.31 -2.93 -8.53
N VAL A 362 -16.23 -3.62 -7.87
CA VAL A 362 -16.74 -4.93 -8.30
C VAL A 362 -18.20 -5.10 -7.89
N GLU A 363 -19.01 -5.66 -8.78
CA GLU A 363 -20.37 -6.11 -8.48
C GLU A 363 -20.31 -7.55 -7.95
N HIS A 364 -20.80 -7.77 -6.72
CA HIS A 364 -20.79 -9.09 -6.09
C HIS A 364 -21.94 -9.22 -5.09
N GLY A 365 -22.68 -10.32 -5.16
CA GLY A 365 -23.82 -10.58 -4.27
C GLY A 365 -24.97 -9.58 -4.42
N GLY A 366 -25.19 -9.05 -5.63
CA GLY A 366 -26.28 -8.11 -5.92
C GLY A 366 -26.04 -6.67 -5.48
N ARG A 367 -24.80 -6.31 -5.11
CA ARG A 367 -24.40 -4.94 -4.75
C ARG A 367 -23.00 -4.61 -5.27
N TRP A 368 -22.66 -3.33 -5.24
CA TRP A 368 -21.34 -2.83 -5.59
C TRP A 368 -20.45 -2.78 -4.36
N TRP A 369 -19.18 -3.10 -4.57
CA TRP A 369 -18.12 -3.03 -3.58
C TRP A 369 -16.97 -2.19 -4.12
N MET A 370 -16.39 -1.35 -3.28
CA MET A 370 -15.18 -0.59 -3.56
C MET A 370 -14.08 -1.04 -2.61
N PHE A 371 -12.92 -1.40 -3.16
CA PHE A 371 -11.72 -1.76 -2.42
C PHE A 371 -10.67 -0.68 -2.64
N ALA A 372 -10.05 -0.19 -1.57
CA ALA A 372 -8.91 0.72 -1.66
C ALA A 372 -8.00 0.55 -0.45
N THR A 373 -6.71 0.81 -0.60
CA THR A 373 -5.86 1.02 0.59
C THR A 373 -5.97 2.44 1.07
N VAL A 374 -6.08 2.62 2.39
CA VAL A 374 -6.29 3.94 3.01
C VAL A 374 -5.13 4.30 3.90
N ARG A 375 -4.74 5.58 3.85
CA ARG A 375 -3.75 6.14 4.76
C ARG A 375 -4.43 7.07 5.77
N ASP A 376 -4.60 6.58 6.99
CA ASP A 376 -5.31 7.25 8.09
C ASP A 376 -4.36 8.11 8.95
N GLY A 377 -3.69 9.08 8.33
CA GLY A 377 -2.83 10.05 9.01
C GLY A 377 -1.37 9.61 9.20
N GLY A 378 -1.04 8.35 8.90
CA GLY A 378 0.32 7.81 8.89
C GLY A 378 0.33 6.38 8.35
N GLY A 379 1.48 5.71 8.42
CA GLY A 379 1.63 4.35 7.91
C GLY A 379 1.91 4.30 6.42
N ALA A 380 2.11 3.08 5.92
CA ALA A 380 2.30 2.80 4.51
C ALA A 380 1.01 3.11 3.72
N PHE A 381 1.16 3.43 2.44
CA PHE A 381 0.03 3.62 1.52
C PHE A 381 -0.59 2.28 1.08
N SER A 382 0.12 1.17 1.29
CA SER A 382 -0.18 -0.12 0.66
C SER A 382 -0.64 -1.23 1.62
N ASP A 383 -0.76 -0.95 2.92
CA ASP A 383 -0.95 -2.00 3.93
C ASP A 383 -2.35 -2.07 4.55
N GLN A 384 -3.20 -1.05 4.43
CA GLN A 384 -4.49 -1.01 5.14
C GLN A 384 -5.67 -1.00 4.15
N LEU A 385 -6.31 -2.16 3.97
CA LEU A 385 -7.45 -2.32 3.07
C LEU A 385 -8.75 -1.89 3.75
N HIS A 386 -9.49 -1.01 3.09
CA HIS A 386 -10.85 -0.61 3.44
C HIS A 386 -11.81 -0.98 2.30
N LEU A 387 -13.04 -1.29 2.70
CA LEU A 387 -14.14 -1.59 1.79
C LEU A 387 -15.31 -0.64 2.03
N TRP A 388 -16.03 -0.36 0.95
CA TRP A 388 -17.35 0.28 0.97
C TRP A 388 -18.31 -0.55 0.13
N TRP A 389 -19.61 -0.44 0.40
CA TRP A 389 -20.65 -1.02 -0.43
C TRP A 389 -21.67 0.03 -0.87
N ALA A 390 -22.32 -0.21 -2.01
CA ALA A 390 -23.37 0.65 -2.55
C ALA A 390 -24.41 -0.15 -3.33
N PRO A 391 -25.66 0.32 -3.43
CA PRO A 391 -26.67 -0.29 -4.30
C PRO A 391 -26.37 -0.06 -5.79
N ASP A 392 -25.66 1.01 -6.13
CA ASP A 392 -25.25 1.39 -7.49
C ASP A 392 -23.80 1.87 -7.47
N PHE A 393 -23.05 1.71 -8.57
CA PHE A 393 -21.64 2.13 -8.66
C PHE A 393 -21.44 3.64 -8.45
N ARG A 394 -22.48 4.45 -8.69
CA ARG A 394 -22.51 5.89 -8.41
C ARG A 394 -22.74 6.21 -6.92
N GLY A 395 -23.04 5.21 -6.10
CA GLY A 395 -23.31 5.35 -4.68
C GLY A 395 -24.80 5.31 -4.32
N PRO A 396 -25.17 5.76 -3.11
CA PRO A 396 -24.26 6.23 -2.06
C PRO A 396 -23.38 5.09 -1.52
N TRP A 397 -22.12 5.41 -1.23
CA TRP A 397 -21.15 4.46 -0.71
C TRP A 397 -21.17 4.45 0.83
N THR A 398 -21.37 3.29 1.42
CA THR A 398 -21.38 3.07 2.87
C THR A 398 -20.11 2.33 3.29
N PRO A 399 -19.33 2.84 4.26
CA PRO A 399 -18.13 2.14 4.74
C PRO A 399 -18.50 0.81 5.39
N HIS A 400 -17.69 -0.22 5.15
CA HIS A 400 -17.86 -1.49 5.82
C HIS A 400 -17.62 -1.32 7.34
N PRO A 401 -18.49 -1.84 8.23
CA PRO A 401 -18.43 -1.59 9.67
C PRO A 401 -17.14 -2.12 10.33
N LYS A 402 -16.48 -3.10 9.70
CA LYS A 402 -15.20 -3.65 10.16
C LYS A 402 -13.96 -2.97 9.57
N ASN A 403 -14.08 -1.83 8.88
CA ASN A 403 -12.91 -1.14 8.34
C ASN A 403 -11.91 -0.76 9.47
N PRO A 404 -10.60 -0.96 9.27
CA PRO A 404 -9.95 -1.66 8.15
C PRO A 404 -10.15 -3.18 8.18
N LEU A 405 -10.43 -3.80 7.03
CA LEU A 405 -10.69 -5.25 6.91
C LEU A 405 -9.40 -6.08 6.91
N LEU A 406 -8.27 -5.47 6.56
CA LEU A 406 -6.97 -6.13 6.50
C LEU A 406 -5.86 -5.11 6.68
N ILE A 407 -4.91 -5.44 7.57
CA ILE A 407 -3.62 -4.74 7.69
C ILE A 407 -2.53 -5.72 7.24
N ASP A 408 -2.15 -5.66 5.98
CA ASP A 408 -1.18 -6.58 5.37
C ASP A 408 -0.47 -5.98 4.15
N ILE A 409 0.80 -5.61 4.31
CA ILE A 409 1.64 -5.12 3.21
C ILE A 409 1.82 -6.16 2.07
N ALA A 410 1.51 -7.44 2.30
CA ALA A 410 1.66 -8.49 1.29
C ALA A 410 0.44 -8.66 0.37
N SER A 411 -0.75 -8.20 0.78
CA SER A 411 -1.98 -8.54 0.05
C SER A 411 -3.15 -7.54 0.21
N ALA A 412 -2.94 -6.41 0.89
CA ALA A 412 -3.96 -5.37 1.06
C ALA A 412 -4.15 -4.51 -0.18
N ARG A 413 -3.08 -4.10 -0.89
CA ARG A 413 -3.17 -3.17 -2.02
C ARG A 413 -3.73 -3.83 -3.29
N PRO A 414 -4.80 -3.28 -3.90
CA PRO A 414 -5.28 -3.75 -5.20
C PRO A 414 -4.19 -3.67 -6.29
N ALA A 415 -4.26 -4.58 -7.27
CA ALA A 415 -3.30 -4.63 -8.37
C ALA A 415 -3.97 -4.80 -9.74
N GLY A 416 -5.22 -4.37 -9.86
CA GLY A 416 -5.97 -4.35 -11.11
C GLY A 416 -7.42 -4.80 -10.92
N ARG A 417 -8.09 -5.03 -12.04
CA ARG A 417 -9.46 -5.51 -12.12
C ARG A 417 -9.59 -6.90 -11.49
N MET A 418 -10.59 -7.06 -10.63
CA MET A 418 -11.01 -8.36 -10.12
C MET A 418 -11.83 -9.10 -11.18
N VAL A 419 -11.68 -10.43 -11.26
CA VAL A 419 -12.34 -11.25 -12.28
C VAL A 419 -13.13 -12.38 -11.62
N SER A 420 -14.34 -12.65 -12.13
CA SER A 420 -15.12 -13.82 -11.72
C SER A 420 -14.84 -14.99 -12.66
N ARG A 421 -14.41 -16.14 -12.12
CA ARG A 421 -14.14 -17.37 -12.88
C ARG A 421 -14.70 -18.58 -12.16
N GLY A 422 -15.54 -19.37 -12.83
CA GLY A 422 -16.15 -20.56 -12.21
C GLY A 422 -16.92 -20.24 -10.93
N GLY A 423 -17.55 -19.06 -10.85
CA GLY A 423 -18.24 -18.58 -9.65
C GLY A 423 -17.33 -18.04 -8.53
N GLN A 424 -16.01 -18.06 -8.70
CA GLN A 424 -15.05 -17.56 -7.73
C GLN A 424 -14.57 -16.16 -8.12
N LEU A 425 -14.52 -15.25 -7.15
CA LEU A 425 -13.95 -13.91 -7.35
C LEU A 425 -12.43 -13.96 -7.09
N LEU A 426 -11.64 -13.67 -8.13
CA LEU A 426 -10.19 -13.57 -8.08
C LEU A 426 -9.78 -12.10 -8.09
N ARG A 427 -8.89 -11.75 -7.17
CA ARG A 427 -8.42 -10.40 -6.89
C ARG A 427 -6.90 -10.34 -7.08
N PRO A 428 -6.38 -9.53 -8.02
CA PRO A 428 -4.96 -9.26 -8.09
C PRO A 428 -4.56 -8.32 -6.95
N VAL A 429 -3.45 -8.60 -6.28
CA VAL A 429 -2.94 -7.82 -5.14
C VAL A 429 -1.45 -7.54 -5.30
N GLN A 430 -0.97 -6.43 -4.76
CA GLN A 430 0.46 -6.13 -4.76
C GLN A 430 1.11 -6.76 -3.52
N ASP A 431 2.19 -7.52 -3.73
CA ASP A 431 3.08 -7.93 -2.65
C ASP A 431 4.17 -6.87 -2.46
N CYS A 432 4.00 -6.07 -1.42
CA CYS A 432 4.90 -4.97 -1.09
C CYS A 432 5.88 -5.31 0.05
N ARG A 433 6.02 -6.59 0.45
CA ARG A 433 6.91 -7.01 1.55
C ARG A 433 8.37 -6.56 1.35
N ARG A 434 8.89 -6.69 0.13
CA ARG A 434 10.29 -6.37 -0.22
C ARG A 434 10.51 -4.94 -0.70
N SER A 435 9.56 -4.40 -1.46
CA SER A 435 9.51 -3.02 -1.96
C SER A 435 8.14 -2.77 -2.57
N TYR A 436 7.73 -1.51 -2.71
CA TYR A 436 6.50 -1.16 -3.46
C TYR A 436 6.47 -1.87 -4.82
N GLY A 437 5.41 -2.65 -5.08
CA GLY A 437 5.20 -3.38 -6.34
C GLY A 437 6.21 -4.51 -6.60
N ALA A 438 6.82 -5.11 -5.58
CA ALA A 438 7.88 -6.11 -5.78
C ALA A 438 7.40 -7.34 -6.57
N ALA A 439 6.20 -7.81 -6.26
CA ALA A 439 5.58 -8.97 -6.89
C ALA A 439 4.05 -8.81 -6.90
N LEU A 440 3.39 -9.66 -7.67
CA LEU A 440 1.95 -9.65 -7.85
C LEU A 440 1.33 -10.92 -7.28
N GLY A 441 0.43 -10.81 -6.32
CA GLY A 441 -0.37 -11.92 -5.81
C GLY A 441 -1.68 -12.10 -6.59
N ILE A 442 -2.17 -13.33 -6.67
CA ILE A 442 -3.56 -13.61 -7.07
C ILE A 442 -4.27 -14.23 -5.88
N ALA A 443 -5.23 -13.51 -5.33
CA ALA A 443 -6.02 -13.95 -4.19
C ALA A 443 -7.42 -14.38 -4.63
N ARG A 444 -7.92 -15.48 -4.06
CA ARG A 444 -9.32 -15.86 -4.19
C ARG A 444 -10.09 -15.34 -2.99
N VAL A 445 -11.15 -14.58 -3.24
CA VAL A 445 -12.05 -14.09 -2.20
C VAL A 445 -12.93 -15.25 -1.74
N THR A 446 -12.89 -15.55 -0.46
CA THR A 446 -13.67 -16.64 0.18
C THR A 446 -14.89 -16.11 0.91
N GLN A 447 -14.89 -14.83 1.27
CA GLN A 447 -16.03 -14.15 1.89
C GLN A 447 -16.04 -12.68 1.48
N LEU A 448 -17.22 -12.16 1.14
CA LEU A 448 -17.46 -10.74 0.87
C LEU A 448 -18.94 -10.42 1.14
N ASP A 449 -19.24 -10.02 2.38
CA ASP A 449 -20.60 -9.74 2.86
C ASP A 449 -20.56 -8.73 4.02
N ASP A 450 -21.71 -8.44 4.65
CA ASP A 450 -21.80 -7.46 5.75
C ASP A 450 -21.07 -7.89 7.04
N SER A 451 -20.76 -9.17 7.16
CA SER A 451 -20.03 -9.73 8.29
C SER A 451 -18.53 -9.68 8.08
N GLY A 452 -18.01 -9.53 6.86
CA GLY A 452 -16.58 -9.36 6.64
C GLY A 452 -16.07 -9.67 5.24
N PHE A 453 -14.74 -9.74 5.17
CA PHE A 453 -13.97 -10.05 3.98
C PHE A 453 -12.85 -11.03 4.31
N GLU A 454 -12.78 -12.11 3.55
CA GLU A 454 -11.73 -13.13 3.66
C GLU A 454 -11.17 -13.47 2.28
N GLN A 455 -9.86 -13.74 2.22
CA GLN A 455 -9.18 -14.15 1.01
C GLN A 455 -8.06 -15.17 1.29
N VAL A 456 -7.76 -15.99 0.28
CA VAL A 456 -6.59 -16.87 0.26
C VAL A 456 -5.70 -16.44 -0.90
N VAL A 457 -4.41 -16.17 -0.65
CA VAL A 457 -3.45 -15.84 -1.71
C VAL A 457 -2.99 -17.15 -2.35
N GLU A 458 -3.43 -17.41 -3.58
CA GLU A 458 -3.21 -18.71 -4.26
C GLU A 458 -1.84 -18.79 -4.92
N THR A 459 -1.29 -17.67 -5.37
CA THR A 459 0.05 -17.59 -5.94
C THR A 459 0.64 -16.19 -5.78
N ILE A 460 1.97 -16.11 -5.78
CA ILE A 460 2.74 -14.87 -5.87
C ILE A 460 3.64 -14.96 -7.10
N LEU A 461 3.39 -14.09 -8.06
CA LEU A 461 4.11 -13.96 -9.30
C LEU A 461 5.27 -13.00 -9.12
N ASN A 462 6.48 -13.52 -9.32
CA ASN A 462 7.69 -12.73 -9.38
C ASN A 462 8.01 -12.36 -10.84
N PRO A 463 8.67 -11.22 -11.11
CA PRO A 463 9.11 -10.85 -12.45
C PRO A 463 10.06 -11.93 -13.00
N GLY A 464 9.73 -12.47 -14.18
CA GLY A 464 10.53 -13.50 -14.85
C GLY A 464 11.64 -12.94 -15.73
N ALA A 465 12.60 -13.78 -16.13
CA ALA A 465 13.75 -13.35 -16.95
C ALA A 465 13.39 -12.79 -18.33
N GLY A 466 12.23 -13.15 -18.89
CA GLY A 466 11.73 -12.63 -20.17
C GLY A 466 10.97 -11.31 -20.06
N TRP A 467 10.91 -10.71 -18.87
CA TRP A 467 10.32 -9.41 -18.62
C TRP A 467 11.41 -8.37 -18.39
N ALA A 468 11.33 -7.23 -19.08
CA ALA A 468 12.32 -6.16 -18.96
C ALA A 468 12.23 -5.37 -17.64
N GLY A 469 11.09 -5.48 -16.95
CA GLY A 469 10.87 -4.90 -15.62
C GLY A 469 11.38 -5.81 -14.49
N ARG A 470 11.64 -5.20 -13.33
CA ARG A 470 12.15 -5.86 -12.12
C ARG A 470 11.11 -6.03 -11.02
N LYS A 471 9.85 -5.77 -11.36
CA LYS A 471 8.68 -5.65 -10.47
C LYS A 471 7.42 -6.02 -11.23
N LEU A 472 6.33 -6.27 -10.51
CA LEU A 472 5.00 -6.53 -11.03
C LEU A 472 3.99 -5.89 -10.07
N HIS A 473 3.21 -4.89 -10.51
CA HIS A 473 2.27 -4.22 -9.59
C HIS A 473 0.87 -3.95 -10.13
N THR A 474 0.64 -4.12 -11.42
CA THR A 474 -0.71 -4.15 -12.02
C THR A 474 -0.85 -5.35 -12.96
N LEU A 475 -2.06 -5.94 -12.99
CA LEU A 475 -2.49 -7.00 -13.91
C LEU A 475 -3.91 -6.74 -14.39
N ASN A 476 -4.08 -6.65 -15.70
CA ASN A 476 -5.39 -6.60 -16.34
C ASN A 476 -5.40 -7.35 -17.67
N GLU A 477 -6.60 -7.70 -18.14
CA GLU A 477 -6.84 -8.35 -19.43
C GLU A 477 -8.07 -7.73 -20.10
N ALA A 478 -8.04 -7.60 -21.41
CA ALA A 478 -9.24 -7.41 -22.24
C ALA A 478 -8.97 -7.83 -23.68
N GLY A 479 -9.96 -8.46 -24.32
CA GLY A 479 -9.92 -8.77 -25.75
C GLY A 479 -8.84 -9.76 -26.17
N GLY A 480 -8.44 -10.68 -25.27
CA GLY A 480 -7.38 -11.65 -25.54
C GLY A 480 -5.96 -11.11 -25.36
N LEU A 481 -5.83 -9.89 -24.82
CA LEU A 481 -4.58 -9.25 -24.47
C LEU A 481 -4.50 -9.07 -22.96
N GLU A 482 -3.37 -9.46 -22.36
CA GLU A 482 -3.08 -9.18 -20.97
C GLU A 482 -1.91 -8.20 -20.82
N PHE A 483 -1.96 -7.44 -19.74
CA PHE A 483 -1.07 -6.33 -19.47
C PHE A 483 -0.55 -6.38 -18.05
N ILE A 484 0.74 -6.09 -17.90
CA ILE A 484 1.45 -5.95 -16.64
C ILE A 484 2.32 -4.69 -16.69
N ASP A 485 2.90 -4.33 -15.56
CA ASP A 485 3.92 -3.30 -15.49
C ASP A 485 4.99 -3.59 -14.43
N GLY A 486 6.11 -2.89 -14.53
CA GLY A 486 7.29 -3.17 -13.73
C GLY A 486 8.36 -2.11 -13.85
N SER A 487 9.06 -1.85 -12.74
CA SER A 487 10.12 -0.85 -12.71
C SER A 487 11.31 -1.26 -13.58
N ALA A 488 11.87 -0.33 -14.32
CA ALA A 488 13.03 -0.52 -15.17
C ALA A 488 14.07 0.60 -14.97
N MET A 489 15.25 0.41 -15.55
CA MET A 489 16.25 1.47 -15.63
C MET A 489 16.00 2.33 -16.87
N ALA A 490 16.05 3.65 -16.72
CA ALA A 490 15.94 4.61 -17.82
C ALA A 490 17.10 5.61 -17.80
N PRO A 491 18.23 5.30 -18.47
CA PRO A 491 19.37 6.21 -18.55
C PRO A 491 19.04 7.46 -19.35
N ARG A 492 19.34 8.66 -18.81
CA ARG A 492 19.02 9.95 -19.44
C ARG A 492 19.72 10.18 -20.78
N TRP A 493 20.93 9.64 -20.95
CA TRP A 493 21.73 9.79 -22.18
C TRP A 493 21.20 8.98 -23.37
N LYS A 494 20.36 7.96 -23.14
CA LYS A 494 19.69 7.21 -24.23
C LYS A 494 18.41 7.87 -24.71
N GLN A 495 17.94 8.92 -24.03
CA GLN A 495 16.73 9.66 -24.37
C GLN A 495 16.87 10.39 -25.71
N THR A 496 18.05 10.95 -25.99
CA THR A 496 18.35 11.64 -27.25
C THR A 496 18.26 10.67 -28.45
N GLN A 497 18.81 9.46 -28.32
CA GLN A 497 18.80 8.44 -29.38
C GLN A 497 17.40 7.85 -29.63
N ARG A 498 16.56 7.72 -28.59
CA ARG A 498 15.19 7.20 -28.74
C ARG A 498 14.23 8.22 -29.37
N ARG A 499 14.46 9.53 -29.16
CA ARG A 499 13.67 10.57 -29.84
C ARG A 499 13.85 10.53 -31.35
N ASP A 500 15.05 10.20 -31.83
CA ASP A 500 15.37 10.17 -33.26
C ASP A 500 14.92 8.87 -33.96
N ALA A 501 14.67 7.79 -33.21
CA ALA A 501 14.33 6.47 -33.73
C ALA A 501 12.82 6.15 -33.76
N MET A 502 11.97 7.00 -33.19
CA MET A 502 10.52 6.81 -33.25
C MET A 502 9.93 7.56 -34.43
N PRO A 503 9.01 6.96 -35.22
CA PRO A 503 8.37 7.64 -36.33
C PRO A 503 7.71 8.93 -35.83
N ALA A 504 7.89 10.00 -36.59
CA ALA A 504 7.26 11.29 -36.31
C ALA A 504 5.74 11.08 -36.21
N ASP A 505 5.12 11.71 -35.22
CA ASP A 505 3.67 11.82 -35.13
C ASP A 505 3.23 12.55 -36.41
N HIS A 506 2.74 11.81 -37.40
CA HIS A 506 2.08 12.41 -38.56
C HIS A 506 0.79 13.01 -38.02
N GLY A 507 0.90 14.25 -37.55
CA GLY A 507 -0.24 15.06 -37.19
C GLY A 507 -1.16 15.12 -38.40
N ASP A 508 -2.32 14.50 -38.27
CA ASP A 508 -3.40 14.64 -39.22
C ASP A 508 -3.80 16.12 -39.21
N LYS A 509 -3.30 16.85 -40.20
CA LYS A 509 -3.90 18.10 -40.62
C LYS A 509 -4.88 17.75 -41.73
N THR A 510 -6.12 17.46 -41.35
CA THR A 510 -7.32 17.75 -42.13
C THR A 510 -8.51 17.86 -41.21
#